data_AF-K1T0Q8-F1
#
_entry.id   AF-K1T0Q8-F1
#
_cell.length_a   1.000
_cell.length_b   1.000
_cell.length_c   1.000
_cell.angle_alpha   90.00
_cell.angle_beta   90.00
_cell.angle_gamma   90.00
#
_symmetry.space_group_name_H-M   'P 1'
#
loop_
_entity.id
_entity.type
_entity.pdbx_description
1 polymer ?
#
loop_
_entity_poly.entity_id
_entity_poly.type
_entity_poly.pdbx_seq_one_letter_code
_entity_poly.pdbx_strand_id
1 'polypeptide(L)'
;MAVAMLGSVSEAEACTNFIVGKKASVDGSVMCSYSADDYGMFQNLCHFPAGKHAKGEMRKIYDWDTNKYHGEIPEAAETYNVIGNINEWQVTIGETTYGGREEMADSTGIMDYGSLIYVPCSVVRL
;
A
#
# COMPACT_ATOMS: atom_id res chain seq x y z
N MET A 1 15.73 17.95 -48.18
CA MET A 1 16.07 17.91 -46.74
C MET A 1 15.03 17.04 -46.05
N ALA A 2 15.42 15.88 -45.54
CA ALA A 2 14.55 15.04 -44.73
C ALA A 2 14.80 15.41 -43.27
N VAL A 3 13.79 15.93 -42.58
CA VAL A 3 13.84 16.16 -41.13
C VAL A 3 13.47 14.84 -40.47
N ALA A 4 14.44 14.19 -39.84
CA ALA A 4 14.19 13.05 -38.97
C ALA A 4 13.58 13.58 -37.66
N MET A 5 12.32 13.24 -37.41
CA MET A 5 11.69 13.45 -36.10
C MET A 5 12.33 12.47 -35.12
N LEU A 6 13.26 12.96 -34.30
CA LEU A 6 13.75 12.23 -33.13
C LEU A 6 12.58 12.15 -32.13
N GLY A 7 11.88 11.02 -32.13
CA GLY A 7 10.87 10.73 -31.13
C GLY A 7 11.52 10.67 -29.76
N SER A 8 11.24 11.66 -28.91
CA SER A 8 11.59 11.62 -27.50
C SER A 8 10.75 10.53 -26.84
N VAL A 9 11.38 9.41 -26.49
CA VAL A 9 10.78 8.43 -25.57
C VAL A 9 10.83 9.08 -24.20
N SER A 10 9.68 9.51 -23.69
CA SER A 10 9.57 9.89 -22.28
C SER A 10 9.57 8.59 -21.48
N GLU A 11 10.63 8.33 -20.73
CA GLU A 11 10.55 7.35 -19.64
C GLU A 11 9.51 7.88 -18.65
N ALA A 12 8.45 7.09 -18.43
CA ALA A 12 7.43 7.40 -17.45
C ALA A 12 7.81 6.65 -16.18
N GLU A 13 8.42 7.38 -15.24
CA GLU A 13 8.61 6.92 -13.85
C GLU A 13 7.24 6.98 -13.17
N ALA A 14 6.45 5.92 -13.30
CA ALA A 14 5.14 5.88 -12.68
C ALA A 14 4.67 4.46 -12.42
N CYS A 15 4.45 4.15 -11.15
CA CYS A 15 3.53 3.10 -10.74
C CYS A 15 2.23 3.19 -11.57
N THR A 16 1.52 2.08 -11.73
CA THR A 16 0.21 2.06 -12.43
C THR A 16 -0.81 1.33 -11.61
N ASN A 17 -2.02 1.86 -11.47
CA ASN A 17 -3.13 1.20 -10.78
C ASN A 17 -4.21 0.73 -11.74
N PHE A 18 -4.81 -0.43 -11.43
CA PHE A 18 -6.01 -0.95 -12.08
C PHE A 18 -7.07 -1.28 -11.03
N ILE A 19 -8.25 -0.68 -11.19
CA ILE A 19 -9.42 -0.96 -10.36
C ILE A 19 -10.53 -1.48 -11.27
N VAL A 20 -11.05 -2.66 -10.94
CA VAL A 20 -12.16 -3.29 -11.66
C VAL A 20 -13.32 -3.50 -10.69
N GLY A 21 -14.42 -2.80 -10.93
CA GLY A 21 -15.65 -2.98 -10.16
C GLY A 21 -16.38 -4.27 -10.55
N LYS A 22 -17.19 -4.81 -9.63
CA LYS A 22 -17.95 -6.07 -9.83
C LYS A 22 -18.80 -6.17 -11.09
N LYS A 23 -19.21 -5.04 -11.68
CA LYS A 23 -20.00 -5.01 -12.93
C LYS A 23 -19.14 -4.91 -14.19
N ALA A 24 -17.86 -4.61 -14.03
CA ALA A 24 -16.89 -4.47 -15.11
C ALA A 24 -16.06 -5.74 -15.32
N SER A 25 -15.98 -6.62 -14.32
CA SER A 25 -15.34 -7.94 -14.43
C SER A 25 -16.26 -8.96 -15.10
N VAL A 26 -15.65 -9.98 -15.73
CA VAL A 26 -16.38 -11.05 -16.44
C VAL A 26 -17.07 -12.04 -15.50
N ASP A 27 -16.65 -12.10 -14.24
CA ASP A 27 -17.07 -13.09 -13.24
C ASP A 27 -17.69 -12.47 -11.98
N GLY A 28 -17.82 -11.14 -11.92
CA GLY A 28 -18.36 -10.44 -10.75
C GLY A 28 -17.34 -10.15 -9.65
N SER A 29 -16.06 -10.52 -9.81
CA SER A 29 -14.99 -10.19 -8.87
C SER A 29 -14.71 -8.69 -8.81
N VAL A 30 -14.16 -8.23 -7.68
CA VAL A 30 -13.60 -6.88 -7.53
C VAL A 30 -12.09 -7.03 -7.52
N MET A 31 -11.39 -6.19 -8.30
CA MET A 31 -9.94 -6.22 -8.39
C MET A 31 -9.37 -4.84 -8.06
N CYS A 32 -8.33 -4.82 -7.24
CA CYS A 32 -7.46 -3.69 -7.00
C CYS A 32 -6.03 -4.20 -7.17
N SER A 33 -5.33 -3.72 -8.20
CA SER A 33 -3.97 -4.14 -8.52
C SER A 33 -3.13 -2.94 -8.88
N TYR A 34 -1.83 -3.05 -8.68
CA TYR A 34 -0.88 -2.01 -9.03
C TYR A 34 0.49 -2.58 -9.40
N SER A 35 1.21 -1.87 -10.25
CA SER A 35 2.66 -2.00 -10.38
C SER A 35 3.33 -1.00 -9.44
N ALA A 36 4.25 -1.48 -8.62
CA ALA A 36 5.16 -0.65 -7.83
C ALA A 36 6.48 -0.58 -8.59
N ASP A 37 6.68 0.52 -9.31
CA ASP A 37 7.80 0.68 -10.22
C ASP A 37 9.02 1.19 -9.44
N ASP A 38 9.97 0.29 -9.18
CA ASP A 38 11.28 0.63 -8.60
C ASP A 38 12.34 -0.37 -9.07
N TYR A 39 13.45 0.14 -9.61
CA TYR A 39 14.55 -0.70 -10.06
C TYR A 39 15.38 -1.20 -8.87
N GLY A 40 15.16 -2.47 -8.51
CA GLY A 40 15.94 -3.16 -7.49
C GLY A 40 15.18 -3.47 -6.20
N MET A 41 13.92 -3.01 -6.08
CA MET A 41 13.03 -3.42 -4.99
C MET A 41 12.31 -4.72 -5.34
N PHE A 42 12.83 -5.82 -4.83
CA PHE A 42 12.18 -7.13 -4.93
C PHE A 42 11.37 -7.40 -3.67
N GLN A 43 10.06 -7.50 -3.82
CA GLN A 43 9.16 -7.72 -2.69
C GLN A 43 8.95 -9.20 -2.41
N ASN A 44 8.84 -9.52 -1.12
CA ASN A 44 8.36 -10.82 -0.65
C ASN A 44 6.83 -10.79 -0.47
N LEU A 45 6.22 -11.97 -0.48
CA LEU A 45 4.84 -12.09 -0.02
C LEU A 45 4.82 -12.03 1.51
N CYS A 46 4.40 -10.89 2.06
CA CYS A 46 4.29 -10.68 3.50
C CYS A 46 3.14 -11.51 4.11
N HIS A 47 3.34 -11.97 5.35
CA HIS A 47 2.29 -12.58 6.16
C HIS A 47 2.32 -11.99 7.56
N PHE A 48 1.18 -11.45 8.01
CA PHE A 48 0.98 -10.95 9.36
C PHE A 48 -0.11 -11.78 10.05
N PRO A 49 0.18 -12.43 11.19
CA PRO A 49 -0.79 -13.25 11.88
C PRO A 49 -1.87 -12.41 12.57
N ALA A 50 -3.08 -12.97 12.66
CA ALA A 50 -4.11 -12.43 13.54
C ALA A 50 -3.66 -12.46 15.00
N GLY A 51 -4.08 -11.49 15.80
CA GLY A 51 -3.61 -11.32 17.17
C GLY A 51 -4.64 -10.66 18.06
N LYS A 52 -4.50 -10.88 19.37
CA LYS A 52 -5.21 -10.14 20.42
C LYS A 52 -4.19 -9.46 21.29
N HIS A 53 -4.39 -8.18 21.54
CA HIS A 53 -3.38 -7.31 22.15
C HIS A 53 -3.87 -6.76 23.47
N ALA A 54 -2.93 -6.55 24.40
CA ALA A 54 -3.26 -6.03 25.72
C ALA A 54 -3.71 -4.57 25.65
N LYS A 55 -4.54 -4.15 26.61
CA LYS A 55 -4.95 -2.74 26.69
C LYS A 55 -3.73 -1.86 26.93
N GLY A 56 -3.52 -0.87 26.06
CA GLY A 56 -2.39 0.05 26.13
C GLY A 56 -1.11 -0.48 25.49
N GLU A 57 -1.16 -1.63 24.83
CA GLU A 57 -0.07 -2.09 23.97
C GLU A 57 0.17 -1.10 22.82
N MET A 58 1.44 -0.95 22.44
CA MET A 58 1.88 0.02 21.44
C MET A 58 2.50 -0.75 20.26
N ARG A 59 2.06 -0.41 19.05
CA ARG A 59 2.61 -0.92 17.79
C ARG A 59 3.76 -0.05 17.34
N LYS A 60 4.91 -0.65 17.11
CA LYS A 60 6.06 0.01 16.47
C LYS A 60 5.82 0.21 14.99
N ILE A 61 6.18 1.38 14.48
CA ILE A 61 6.10 1.73 13.06
C ILE A 61 7.51 1.74 12.48
N TYR A 62 7.67 0.94 11.42
CA TYR A 62 8.89 0.84 10.64
C TYR A 62 8.58 1.19 9.19
N ASP A 63 9.43 2.03 8.61
CA ASP A 63 9.37 2.42 7.20
C ASP A 63 9.53 1.19 6.30
N TRP A 64 8.69 1.08 5.29
CA TRP A 64 8.63 -0.13 4.48
C TRP A 64 9.89 -0.33 3.62
N ASP A 65 10.41 0.74 3.03
CA ASP A 65 11.53 0.67 2.08
C ASP A 65 12.87 0.58 2.82
N THR A 66 13.02 1.32 3.92
CA THR A 66 14.29 1.47 4.64
C THR A 66 14.36 0.68 5.95
N ASN A 67 13.24 0.12 6.42
CA ASN A 67 13.12 -0.55 7.72
C ASN A 67 13.54 0.32 8.91
N LYS A 68 13.48 1.65 8.76
CA LYS A 68 13.80 2.61 9.79
C LYS A 68 12.65 2.71 10.80
N TYR A 69 12.97 2.82 12.08
CA TYR A 69 11.96 3.04 13.12
C TYR A 69 11.49 4.50 13.17
N HIS A 70 10.17 4.72 13.17
CA HIS A 70 9.56 6.06 13.17
C HIS A 70 8.77 6.40 14.45
N GLY A 71 8.50 5.42 15.31
CA GLY A 71 7.77 5.65 16.56
C GLY A 71 6.77 4.54 16.85
N GLU A 72 5.79 4.83 17.71
CA GLU A 72 4.73 3.88 18.07
C GLU A 72 3.35 4.52 18.04
N ILE A 73 2.34 3.70 17.73
CA ILE A 73 0.91 4.05 17.80
C ILE A 73 0.20 3.08 18.76
N PRO A 74 -0.96 3.46 19.33
CA PRO A 74 -1.78 2.50 20.08
C PRO A 74 -2.15 1.29 19.22
N GLU A 75 -1.94 0.08 19.75
CA GLU A 75 -2.30 -1.16 19.08
C GLU A 75 -3.82 -1.42 19.21
N ALA A 76 -4.41 -1.99 18.16
CA ALA A 76 -5.79 -2.42 18.19
C ALA A 76 -5.96 -3.64 19.09
N ALA A 77 -7.09 -3.77 19.79
CA ALA A 77 -7.32 -4.92 20.67
C ALA A 77 -7.32 -6.27 19.93
N GLU A 78 -7.68 -6.26 18.65
CA GLU A 78 -7.66 -7.42 17.76
C GLU A 78 -7.11 -7.00 16.39
N THR A 79 -6.24 -7.83 15.84
CA THR A 79 -5.69 -7.70 14.49
C THR A 79 -6.02 -8.94 13.69
N TYR A 80 -6.20 -8.76 12.38
CA TYR A 80 -6.59 -9.80 11.45
C TYR A 80 -5.37 -10.39 10.74
N ASN A 81 -5.55 -11.62 10.26
CA ASN A 81 -4.56 -12.29 9.44
C ASN A 81 -4.49 -11.64 8.07
N VAL A 82 -3.29 -11.22 7.64
CA VAL A 82 -3.03 -10.55 6.37
C VAL A 82 -2.01 -11.34 5.56
N ILE A 83 -2.33 -11.65 4.30
CA ILE A 83 -1.40 -12.22 3.32
C ILE A 83 -1.26 -11.22 2.17
N GLY A 84 -0.04 -10.73 1.94
CA GLY A 84 0.19 -9.59 1.05
C GLY A 84 -0.64 -8.39 1.47
N ASN A 85 -1.48 -7.92 0.55
CA ASN A 85 -2.32 -6.73 0.75
C ASN A 85 -3.79 -7.06 1.03
N ILE A 86 -4.11 -8.31 1.39
CA ILE A 86 -5.48 -8.75 1.67
C ILE A 86 -5.58 -9.43 3.05
N ASN A 87 -6.63 -9.11 3.79
CA ASN A 87 -6.91 -9.73 5.09
C ASN A 87 -7.92 -10.88 5.01
N GLU A 88 -8.09 -11.61 6.12
CA GLU A 88 -9.04 -12.74 6.23
C GLU A 88 -10.51 -12.37 6.00
N TRP A 89 -10.85 -11.08 6.06
CA TRP A 89 -12.17 -10.54 5.76
C TRP A 89 -12.33 -10.14 4.29
N GLN A 90 -11.37 -10.52 3.43
CA GLN A 90 -11.33 -10.20 2.02
C GLN A 90 -11.28 -8.69 1.72
N VAL A 91 -10.76 -7.90 2.67
CA VAL A 91 -10.47 -6.49 2.46
C VAL A 91 -9.07 -6.37 1.87
N THR A 92 -8.96 -5.70 0.71
CA THR A 92 -7.69 -5.40 0.06
C THR A 92 -7.40 -3.90 0.14
N ILE A 93 -6.18 -3.54 0.54
CA ILE A 93 -5.70 -2.15 0.52
C ILE A 93 -4.45 -2.11 -0.36
N GLY A 94 -4.43 -1.22 -1.35
CA GLY A 94 -3.29 -1.02 -2.23
C GLY A 94 -2.89 0.45 -2.27
N GLU A 95 -1.70 0.69 -2.79
CA GLU A 95 -1.21 2.04 -3.05
C GLU A 95 -1.91 2.65 -4.27
N THR A 96 -1.90 3.97 -4.38
CA THR A 96 -2.24 4.70 -5.60
C THR A 96 -1.09 5.61 -6.04
N THR A 97 -0.99 5.91 -7.34
CA THR A 97 -0.01 6.83 -7.94
C THR A 97 -0.23 8.30 -7.60
N TYR A 98 -1.30 8.60 -6.88
CA TYR A 98 -1.63 9.95 -6.47
C TYR A 98 -0.69 10.44 -5.37
N GLY A 99 0.26 11.30 -5.72
CA GLY A 99 1.19 11.93 -4.78
C GLY A 99 0.56 12.93 -3.79
N GLY A 100 -0.77 13.01 -3.74
CA GLY A 100 -1.47 13.90 -2.83
C GLY A 100 -1.59 15.34 -3.33
N ARG A 101 -2.14 16.17 -2.45
CA ARG A 101 -2.18 17.63 -2.58
C ARG A 101 -1.23 18.22 -1.55
N GLU A 102 -0.58 19.33 -1.88
CA GLU A 102 0.38 19.98 -0.98
C GLU A 102 -0.24 20.34 0.37
N GLU A 103 -1.51 20.73 0.41
CA GLU A 103 -2.22 21.04 1.66
C GLU A 103 -2.46 19.83 2.59
N MET A 104 -2.30 18.60 2.08
CA MET A 104 -2.46 17.37 2.86
C MET A 104 -1.12 16.85 3.41
N ALA A 105 0.00 17.51 3.10
CA ALA A 105 1.31 17.11 3.58
C ALA A 105 1.44 17.39 5.08
N ASP A 106 1.62 16.33 5.88
CA ASP A 106 1.91 16.41 7.30
C ASP A 106 3.32 15.86 7.57
N SER A 107 4.25 16.75 7.93
CA SER A 107 5.63 16.38 8.26
C SER A 107 5.80 15.75 9.65
N THR A 108 4.72 15.68 10.43
CA THR A 108 4.70 15.02 11.75
C THR A 108 4.21 13.58 11.69
N GLY A 109 3.73 13.13 10.52
CA GLY A 109 3.31 11.75 10.29
C GLY A 109 4.46 10.76 10.46
N ILE A 110 4.18 9.65 11.15
CA ILE A 110 5.17 8.59 11.41
C ILE A 110 4.94 7.32 10.59
N MET A 111 3.88 7.27 9.78
CA MET A 111 3.56 6.14 8.91
C MET A 111 3.88 6.50 7.46
N ASP A 112 4.74 5.70 6.83
CA ASP A 112 4.96 5.71 5.39
C ASP A 112 3.81 5.02 4.64
N TYR A 113 3.84 5.08 3.31
CA TYR A 113 2.79 4.51 2.47
C TYR A 113 2.63 3.00 2.65
N GLY A 114 3.72 2.25 2.87
CA GLY A 114 3.66 0.81 3.16
C GLY A 114 3.01 0.52 4.50
N SER A 115 3.37 1.28 5.54
CA SER A 115 2.67 1.22 6.82
C SER A 115 1.19 1.54 6.70
N LEU A 116 0.81 2.51 5.85
CA LEU A 116 -0.60 2.87 5.56
C LEU A 116 -1.37 1.78 4.80
N ILE A 117 -0.69 0.80 4.21
CA ILE A 117 -1.33 -0.38 3.63
C ILE A 117 -1.53 -1.44 4.71
N TYR A 118 -0.44 -1.91 5.33
CA TYR A 118 -0.48 -3.09 6.19
C TYR A 118 -1.16 -2.85 7.53
N VAL A 119 -0.95 -1.69 8.16
CA VAL A 119 -1.54 -1.39 9.46
C VAL A 119 -3.07 -1.32 9.35
N PRO A 120 -3.68 -0.53 8.46
CA PRO A 120 -5.12 -0.55 8.27
C PRO A 120 -5.66 -1.90 7.81
N CYS A 121 -4.95 -2.61 6.90
CA CYS A 121 -5.38 -3.93 6.44
C CYS A 121 -5.50 -4.93 7.60
N SER A 122 -4.63 -4.80 8.62
CA SER A 122 -4.68 -5.63 9.83
C SER A 122 -5.81 -5.30 10.82
N VAL A 123 -6.59 -4.23 10.64
CA VAL A 123 -7.61 -3.81 11.63
C VAL A 123 -8.97 -3.47 11.02
N VAL A 124 -9.06 -3.31 9.70
CA VAL A 124 -10.30 -2.96 9.01
C VAL A 124 -11.11 -4.20 8.63
N ARG A 125 -12.40 -4.15 8.93
CA ARG A 125 -13.42 -5.07 8.43
C ARG A 125 -14.59 -4.24 7.91
N LEU A 126 -15.05 -4.53 6.69
CA LEU A 126 -16.16 -3.84 6.01
C LEU A 126 -17.45 -4.67 6.04
#